data_AF-A0A4Y8Y3J9-F1
#
_entry.id   AF-A0A4Y8Y3J9-F1
#
_cell.length_a   1.000
_cell.length_b   1.000
_cell.length_c   1.000
_cell.angle_alpha   90.00
_cell.angle_beta   90.00
_cell.angle_gamma   90.00
#
_symmetry.space_group_name_H-M   'P 1'
#
loop_
_entity.id
_entity.type
_entity.pdbx_description
1 polymer ?
#
loop_
_entity_poly.entity_id
_entity_poly.type
_entity_poly.pdbx_seq_one_letter_code
_entity_poly.pdbx_strand_id
1 'polypeptide(L)'
;MDGRNITDRAGLYCAIGEALRGPGGYFGSTLDALRDCLRGGFGLTPPFTLNWQSVNTARTHLGDSYVEEIVSTMRFAGVSVDLD
;
A
#
# COMPACT_ATOMS: atom_id res chain seq x y z
N MET A 1 -5.25 7.17 0.80
CA MET A 1 -5.47 6.18 -0.27
C MET A 1 -6.94 5.81 -0.26
N ASP A 2 -7.62 6.03 -1.37
CA ASP A 2 -9.01 5.62 -1.55
C ASP A 2 -9.08 4.14 -1.95
N GLY A 3 -9.63 3.30 -1.08
CA GLY A 3 -9.69 1.86 -1.28
C GLY A 3 -10.97 1.34 -1.94
N ARG A 4 -11.93 2.22 -2.28
CA ARG A 4 -13.27 1.80 -2.74
C ARG A 4 -13.25 0.92 -4.00
N ASN A 5 -12.20 1.01 -4.81
CA ASN A 5 -12.05 0.25 -6.06
C ASN A 5 -10.90 -0.77 -6.02
N ILE A 6 -10.34 -1.07 -4.84
CA ILE A 6 -9.25 -2.06 -4.71
C ILE A 6 -9.85 -3.46 -4.66
N THR A 7 -10.10 -4.05 -5.83
CA THR A 7 -10.72 -5.38 -5.98
C THR A 7 -9.77 -6.46 -6.48
N ASP A 8 -8.55 -6.07 -6.86
CA ASP A 8 -7.49 -7.00 -7.25
C ASP A 8 -6.11 -6.47 -6.82
N ARG A 9 -5.08 -7.29 -6.96
CA ARG A 9 -3.72 -6.95 -6.56
C ARG A 9 -3.15 -5.81 -7.39
N ALA A 10 -3.46 -5.73 -8.68
CA ALA A 10 -2.93 -4.68 -9.55
C ALA A 10 -3.48 -3.31 -9.11
N GLY A 11 -4.79 -3.23 -8.87
CA GLY A 11 -5.45 -2.05 -8.32
C GLY A 11 -4.89 -1.64 -6.97
N LEU A 12 -4.55 -2.60 -6.09
CA LEU A 12 -3.89 -2.30 -4.82
C LEU A 12 -2.55 -1.59 -5.04
N TYR A 13 -1.67 -2.17 -5.86
CA TYR A 13 -0.34 -1.59 -6.09
C TYR A 13 -0.40 -0.25 -6.82
N CYS A 14 -1.35 -0.07 -7.75
CA CYS A 14 -1.63 1.23 -8.36
C CYS A 14 -2.05 2.26 -7.30
N ALA A 15 -3.03 1.93 -6.45
CA ALA A 15 -3.52 2.84 -5.42
C ALA A 15 -2.42 3.23 -4.41
N ILE A 16 -1.54 2.29 -4.04
CA ILE A 16 -0.37 2.56 -3.20
C ILE A 16 0.58 3.51 -3.92
N GLY A 17 0.93 3.21 -5.17
CA GLY A 17 1.81 4.04 -5.96
C GLY A 17 1.29 5.48 -6.12
N GLU A 18 0.00 5.62 -6.40
CA GLU A 18 -0.66 6.91 -6.51
C GLU A 18 -0.69 7.68 -5.20
N ALA A 19 -0.96 7.00 -4.09
CA ALA A 19 -0.96 7.61 -2.77
C ALA A 19 0.42 8.12 -2.34
N LEU A 20 1.50 7.46 -2.79
CA LEU A 20 2.87 7.79 -2.39
C LEU A 20 3.60 8.72 -3.37
N ARG A 21 3.21 8.72 -4.65
CA ARG A 21 3.92 9.44 -5.73
C ARG A 21 3.06 10.40 -6.54
N GLY A 22 1.76 10.48 -6.26
CA GLY A 22 0.80 11.25 -7.04
C GLY A 22 0.20 10.47 -8.21
N PRO A 23 -0.73 11.06 -8.98
CA PRO A 23 -1.48 10.37 -10.04
C PRO A 23 -0.59 9.61 -11.04
N GLY A 24 -0.92 8.34 -11.31
CA GLY A 24 -0.11 7.45 -12.16
C GLY A 24 1.23 7.02 -11.54
N GLY A 25 1.44 7.32 -10.25
CA GLY A 25 2.65 7.01 -9.51
C GLY A 25 2.91 5.51 -9.36
N TYR A 26 4.17 5.10 -9.52
CA TYR A 26 4.59 3.71 -9.35
C TYR A 26 5.37 3.52 -8.05
N PHE A 27 5.06 2.45 -7.32
CA PHE A 27 5.78 2.08 -6.10
C PHE A 27 5.79 0.56 -5.87
N GLY A 28 6.13 -0.18 -6.94
CA GLY A 28 6.11 -1.65 -6.95
C GLY A 28 4.79 -2.21 -7.48
N SER A 29 4.84 -3.39 -8.09
CA SER A 29 3.67 -4.15 -8.60
C SER A 29 3.51 -5.52 -7.93
N THR A 30 4.34 -5.81 -6.93
CA THR A 30 4.35 -7.03 -6.12
C THR A 30 4.75 -6.68 -4.69
N LEU A 31 4.56 -7.62 -3.77
CA LEU A 31 4.89 -7.41 -2.37
C LEU A 31 6.40 -7.23 -2.16
N ASP A 32 7.22 -8.00 -2.90
CA ASP A 32 8.67 -7.87 -2.84
C ASP A 32 9.14 -6.55 -3.46
N ALA A 33 8.55 -6.14 -4.59
CA ALA A 33 8.85 -4.82 -5.17
C ALA A 33 8.45 -3.67 -4.22
N LEU A 34 7.33 -3.80 -3.52
CA LEU A 34 6.92 -2.85 -2.48
C LEU A 34 7.93 -2.82 -1.32
N ARG A 35 8.37 -3.98 -0.83
CA ARG A 35 9.40 -4.11 0.22
C ARG A 35 10.71 -3.43 -0.19
N ASP A 36 11.13 -3.64 -1.43
CA ASP A 36 12.36 -3.05 -1.97
C ASP A 36 12.22 -1.52 -2.07
N CYS A 37 11.10 -1.02 -2.59
CA CYS A 37 10.82 0.42 -2.65
C CYS A 37 10.80 1.08 -1.26
N LEU A 38 10.26 0.39 -0.25
CA LEU A 38 10.18 0.88 1.13
C LEU A 38 11.53 0.90 1.87
N ARG A 39 12.47 0.02 1.51
CA ARG A 39 13.79 -0.10 2.16
C ARG A 39 14.80 0.99 1.73
N GLY A 40 14.43 1.85 0.79
CA GLY A 40 15.21 3.03 0.41
C GLY A 40 15.78 2.98 -1.01
N GLY A 41 16.35 4.10 -1.46
CA GLY A 41 16.92 4.26 -2.80
C GLY A 41 16.00 4.92 -3.84
N PHE A 42 14.72 5.11 -3.51
CA PHE A 42 13.74 5.67 -4.44
C PHE A 42 13.17 7.04 -4.02
N GLY A 43 13.69 7.67 -2.95
CA GLY A 43 13.30 9.04 -2.58
C GLY A 43 11.96 9.19 -1.84
N LEU A 44 11.35 8.11 -1.38
CA LEU A 44 10.38 8.18 -0.27
C LEU A 44 11.08 7.63 0.97
N THR A 45 11.16 8.42 2.03
CA THR A 45 11.84 8.01 3.26
C THR A 45 10.87 8.19 4.42
N PRO A 46 10.48 7.10 5.10
CA PRO A 46 9.75 7.16 6.35
C PRO A 46 10.48 8.05 7.39
N PRO A 47 9.75 8.70 8.31
CA PRO A 47 8.37 8.39 8.70
C PRO A 47 7.30 9.18 7.93
N PHE A 48 6.16 8.54 7.68
CA PHE A 48 4.90 9.18 7.26
C PHE A 48 3.72 8.27 7.59
N THR A 49 2.50 8.78 7.45
CA THR A 49 1.26 8.01 7.66
C THR A 49 0.52 7.82 6.34
N LEU A 50 0.12 6.58 6.05
CA LEU A 50 -0.79 6.21 4.98
C LEU A 50 -2.19 5.98 5.57
N ASN A 51 -3.11 6.90 5.28
CA ASN A 51 -4.53 6.73 5.59
C ASN A 51 -5.16 5.88 4.49
N TRP A 52 -5.57 4.65 4.78
CA TRP A 52 -6.26 3.75 3.85
C TRP A 52 -7.74 3.69 4.17
N GLN A 53 -8.54 4.25 3.27
CA GLN A 53 -9.99 4.29 3.39
C GLN A 53 -10.68 3.12 2.68
N SER A 54 -11.80 2.64 3.20
CA SER A 54 -12.58 1.53 2.66
C SER A 54 -11.75 0.25 2.53
N VAL A 55 -10.95 -0.08 3.55
CA VAL A 55 -10.06 -1.27 3.52
C VAL A 55 -10.85 -2.57 3.34
N ASN A 56 -12.12 -2.57 3.77
CA ASN A 56 -13.00 -3.73 3.69
C ASN A 56 -13.24 -4.23 2.26
N THR A 57 -13.16 -3.35 1.24
CA THR A 57 -13.21 -3.76 -0.16
C THR A 57 -12.03 -4.68 -0.48
N ALA A 58 -10.81 -4.27 -0.14
CA ALA A 58 -9.62 -5.08 -0.36
C ALA A 58 -9.66 -6.38 0.46
N ARG A 59 -10.13 -6.33 1.72
CA ARG A 59 -10.30 -7.53 2.55
C ARG A 59 -11.25 -8.54 1.93
N THR A 60 -12.38 -8.08 1.40
CA THR A 60 -13.39 -8.92 0.75
C THR A 60 -12.86 -9.60 -0.51
N HIS A 61 -12.09 -8.88 -1.33
CA HIS A 61 -11.64 -9.37 -2.63
C HIS A 61 -10.26 -10.07 -2.61
N LEU A 62 -9.36 -9.65 -1.74
CA LEU A 62 -7.97 -10.14 -1.67
C LEU A 62 -7.72 -11.07 -0.49
N GLY A 63 -8.62 -11.07 0.51
CA GLY A 63 -8.50 -11.79 1.75
C GLY A 63 -7.80 -10.98 2.85
N ASP A 64 -8.25 -11.17 4.09
CA ASP A 64 -7.72 -10.50 5.27
C ASP A 64 -6.22 -10.73 5.48
N SER A 65 -5.76 -11.95 5.26
CA SER A 65 -4.34 -12.30 5.44
C SER A 65 -3.43 -11.53 4.48
N TYR A 66 -3.87 -11.31 3.26
CA TYR A 66 -3.09 -10.57 2.27
C TYR A 66 -3.05 -9.07 2.58
N VAL A 67 -4.18 -8.50 2.99
CA VAL A 67 -4.23 -7.09 3.44
C VAL A 67 -3.34 -6.89 4.66
N GLU A 68 -3.38 -7.80 5.63
CA GLU A 68 -2.52 -7.72 6.81
C GLU A 68 -1.03 -7.83 6.45
N GLU A 69 -0.66 -8.67 5.47
CA GLU A 69 0.72 -8.77 5.01
C GLU A 69 1.24 -7.46 4.39
N ILE A 70 0.39 -6.75 3.64
CA ILE A 70 0.70 -5.42 3.08
C ILE A 70 0.89 -4.39 4.19
N VAL A 71 -0.04 -4.35 5.13
CA VAL A 71 0.00 -3.42 6.27
C VAL A 71 1.23 -3.67 7.15
N SER A 72 1.52 -4.93 7.45
CA SER A 72 2.69 -5.34 8.21
C SER A 72 3.99 -4.95 7.51
N THR A 73 4.06 -5.13 6.19
CA THR A 73 5.21 -4.72 5.37
C THR A 73 5.46 -3.21 5.46
N MET A 74 4.40 -2.39 5.36
CA MET A 74 4.51 -0.93 5.49
C MET A 74 4.95 -0.51 6.90
N ARG A 75 4.34 -1.09 7.93
CA ARG A 75 4.69 -0.82 9.34
C ARG A 75 6.12 -1.19 9.66
N PHE A 76 6.60 -2.33 9.16
CA PHE A 76 7.99 -2.76 9.31
C PHE A 76 8.97 -1.77 8.68
N ALA A 77 8.58 -1.12 7.58
CA ALA A 77 9.37 -0.06 6.96
C ALA A 77 9.30 1.29 7.68
N GLY A 78 8.51 1.42 8.76
CA GLY A 78 8.35 2.68 9.49
C GLY A 78 7.23 3.58 8.95
N VAL A 79 6.33 3.04 8.13
CA VAL A 79 5.12 3.73 7.68
C VAL A 79 3.97 3.41 8.65
N SER A 80 3.40 4.43 9.28
CA SER A 80 2.14 4.26 10.01
C SER A 80 1.01 4.03 9.03
N VAL A 81 0.12 3.07 9.31
CA VAL A 81 -1.03 2.77 8.46
C VAL A 81 -2.28 2.82 9.30
N ASP A 82 -3.12 3.81 8.98
CA ASP A 82 -4.44 4.01 9.59
C ASP A 82 -5.48 3.43 8.63
N LEU A 83 -6.32 2.55 9.16
CA LEU A 83 -7.36 1.84 8.40
C LEU A 83 -8.73 2.38 8.82
N ASP A 84 -9.56 2.76 7.84
CA ASP A 84 -11.00 2.98 8.02
C ASP A 84 -11.86 1.87 7.39
#